data_AF-A0A453CFR9-F1
#
_entry.id   AF-A0A453CFR9-F1
#
_cell.length_a   1.000
_cell.length_b   1.000
_cell.length_c   1.000
_cell.angle_alpha   90.00
_cell.angle_beta   90.00
_cell.angle_gamma   90.00
#
_symmetry.space_group_name_H-M   'P 1'
#
loop_
_entity.id
_entity.type
_entity.pdbx_description
1 polymer ?
#
loop_
_entity_poly.entity_id
_entity_poly.type
_entity_poly.pdbx_seq_one_letter_code
_entity_poly.pdbx_strand_id
1 'polypeptide(L)'
;NQSIIFCNSVNRVELLAKKITELGYSCFYIHAKMLQDHRNRVFHDFRNGACRNLVCTDLFTRGIDIQAVNVVINFDFPKTAETYLHRGW
;
A
#
# COMPACT_ATOMS: atom_id res chain seq x y z
N ASN A 1 -12.08 -10.54 6.32
CA ASN A 1 -10.61 -10.47 6.18
C ASN A 1 -10.22 -9.56 5.05
N GLN A 2 -9.75 -8.36 5.41
CA GLN A 2 -9.17 -7.38 4.49
C GLN A 2 -7.72 -7.12 4.88
N SER A 3 -6.88 -6.85 3.89
CA SER A 3 -5.45 -6.60 4.03
C SER A 3 -5.07 -5.24 3.44
N ILE A 4 -4.16 -4.55 4.12
CA ILE A 4 -3.46 -3.39 3.56
C ILE A 4 -1.99 -3.76 3.37
N ILE A 5 -1.46 -3.40 2.21
CA ILE A 5 -0.08 -3.64 1.81
C ILE A 5 0.59 -2.29 1.56
N PHE A 6 1.60 -1.97 2.37
CA PHE A 6 2.36 -0.73 2.27
C PHE A 6 3.59 -0.89 1.37
N CYS A 7 3.80 0.10 0.50
CA CYS A 7 4.98 0.21 -0.36
C CYS A 7 5.65 1.59 -0.19
N ASN A 8 6.95 1.68 -0.42
CA ASN A 8 7.75 2.90 -0.29
C ASN A 8 7.70 3.81 -1.53
N SER A 9 7.14 3.37 -2.66
CA SER A 9 7.09 4.18 -3.88
C SER A 9 5.84 3.96 -4.73
N VAL A 10 5.43 5.02 -5.43
CA VAL A 10 4.24 5.04 -6.29
C VAL A 10 4.33 3.93 -7.35
N ASN A 11 5.50 3.80 -7.98
CA ASN A 11 5.73 2.80 -9.01
C ASN A 11 5.58 1.37 -8.46
N ARG A 12 5.98 1.12 -7.20
CA ARG A 12 5.82 -0.19 -6.56
C ARG A 12 4.36 -0.49 -6.25
N VAL A 13 3.58 0.51 -5.85
CA VAL A 13 2.13 0.37 -5.64
C VAL A 13 1.44 -0.08 -6.93
N GLU A 14 1.67 0.64 -8.02
CA GLU A 14 1.06 0.31 -9.32
C GLU A 14 1.50 -1.07 -9.81
N LEU A 15 2.80 -1.37 -9.73
CA LEU A 15 3.34 -2.67 -10.15
C LEU A 15 2.76 -3.83 -9.34
N LEU A 16 2.69 -3.68 -8.01
CA LEU A 16 2.18 -4.72 -7.13
C LEU A 16 0.67 -4.92 -7.33
N ALA A 17 -0.10 -3.84 -7.44
CA ALA A 17 -1.54 -3.92 -7.71
C ALA A 17 -1.81 -4.62 -9.05
N LYS A 18 -1.03 -4.29 -10.09
CA LYS A 18 -1.08 -4.98 -11.38
C LYS A 18 -0.80 -6.47 -11.25
N LYS A 19 0.28 -6.86 -10.58
CA LYS A 19 0.63 -8.28 -10.35
C LYS A 19 -0.45 -9.03 -9.58
N ILE A 20 -1.01 -8.44 -8.52
CA ILE A 20 -2.09 -9.05 -7.75
C ILE A 20 -3.32 -9.29 -8.64
N THR A 21 -3.64 -8.32 -9.50
CA THR A 21 -4.75 -8.43 -10.47
C THR A 21 -4.46 -9.50 -11.53
N GLU A 22 -3.24 -9.58 -12.05
CA GLU A 22 -2.80 -10.60 -13.02
C GLU A 22 -2.86 -12.02 -12.43
N LEU A 23 -2.65 -12.16 -11.11
CA LEU A 23 -2.82 -13.42 -10.37
C LEU A 23 -4.31 -13.78 -10.11
N GLY A 24 -5.25 -12.96 -10.58
CA GLY A 24 -6.69 -13.20 -10.46
C GLY A 24 -7.33 -12.67 -9.17
N TYR A 25 -6.61 -11.89 -8.37
CA TYR A 25 -7.14 -11.31 -7.13
C TYR A 25 -7.58 -9.86 -7.33
N SER A 26 -8.73 -9.48 -6.79
CA SER A 26 -9.11 -8.07 -6.76
C SER A 26 -8.19 -7.29 -5.83
N CYS A 27 -7.74 -6.13 -6.30
CA CYS A 27 -6.87 -5.24 -5.56
C CYS A 27 -7.19 -3.78 -5.87
N PHE A 28 -7.37 -2.98 -4.83
CA PHE A 28 -7.36 -1.53 -4.94
C PHE A 28 -5.96 -0.99 -4.66
N TYR A 29 -5.70 0.23 -5.13
CA TYR A 29 -4.46 0.90 -4.83
C TYR A 29 -4.64 2.40 -4.58
N ILE A 30 -3.79 2.96 -3.71
CA ILE A 30 -3.77 4.38 -3.36
C ILE A 30 -2.33 4.87 -3.34
N HIS A 31 -2.04 5.98 -3.98
CA HIS A 31 -0.71 6.60 -3.89
C HIS A 31 -0.77 8.13 -3.89
N ALA A 32 0.36 8.76 -3.53
CA ALA A 32 0.43 10.22 -3.33
C ALA A 32 0.04 11.06 -4.56
N LYS A 33 0.29 10.56 -5.78
CA LYS A 33 -0.05 11.24 -7.05
C LYS A 33 -1.55 11.23 -7.41
N MET A 34 -2.40 10.49 -6.68
CA MET A 34 -3.85 10.50 -6.92
C MET A 34 -4.49 11.73 -6.28
N LEU A 35 -5.54 12.25 -6.93
CA LEU A 35 -6.39 13.29 -6.35
C LEU A 35 -6.99 12.82 -5.02
N GLN A 36 -7.11 13.73 -4.05
CA GLN A 36 -7.63 13.40 -2.72
C GLN A 36 -9.01 12.72 -2.78
N ASP A 37 -9.92 13.22 -3.62
CA ASP A 37 -11.27 12.66 -3.75
C ASP A 37 -11.25 11.22 -4.28
N HIS A 38 -10.32 10.89 -5.17
CA HIS A 38 -10.14 9.53 -5.67
C HIS A 38 -9.63 8.62 -4.56
N ARG A 39 -8.68 9.10 -3.74
CA ARG A 39 -8.19 8.34 -2.57
C ARG A 39 -9.32 8.05 -1.58
N ASN A 40 -10.14 9.05 -1.30
CA ASN A 40 -11.27 8.93 -0.37
C ASN A 40 -12.29 7.91 -0.88
N ARG A 41 -12.62 7.95 -2.18
CA ARG A 41 -13.53 6.99 -2.81
C ARG A 41 -13.00 5.56 -2.74
N VAL A 42 -11.76 5.34 -3.17
CA VAL A 42 -11.13 4.00 -3.13
C VAL A 42 -11.05 3.47 -1.70
N PHE A 43 -10.72 4.32 -0.73
CA PHE A 43 -10.69 3.93 0.67
C PHE A 43 -12.08 3.61 1.23
N HIS A 44 -13.11 4.36 0.84
CA HIS A 44 -14.50 4.09 1.21
C HIS A 44 -14.98 2.73 0.65
N ASP A 45 -14.74 2.49 -0.63
CA ASP A 45 -15.11 1.24 -1.29
C ASP A 45 -14.37 0.05 -0.67
N PHE A 46 -13.08 0.23 -0.36
CA PHE A 46 -12.31 -0.75 0.42
C PHE A 46 -12.97 -1.01 1.77
N ARG A 47 -13.25 0.01 2.58
CA ARG A 47 -13.86 -0.16 3.92
C ARG A 47 -15.22 -0.87 3.88
N ASN A 48 -15.99 -0.70 2.81
CA ASN A 48 -17.28 -1.38 2.60
C ASN A 48 -17.14 -2.84 2.14
N GLY A 49 -15.91 -3.34 1.99
CA GLY A 49 -15.64 -4.73 1.61
C GLY A 49 -15.70 -5.00 0.11
N ALA A 50 -15.72 -3.97 -0.75
CA ALA A 50 -15.73 -4.15 -2.20
C ALA A 50 -14.43 -4.81 -2.72
N CYS A 51 -13.33 -4.69 -1.96
CA CYS A 51 -12.08 -5.37 -2.25
C CYS A 51 -11.42 -5.88 -0.95
N ARG A 52 -10.73 -7.02 -1.06
CA ARG A 52 -10.01 -7.63 0.07
C ARG A 52 -8.60 -7.08 0.24
N ASN A 53 -7.98 -6.54 -0.80
CA ASN A 53 -6.60 -6.08 -0.78
C ASN A 53 -6.50 -4.60 -1.16
N LEU A 54 -5.77 -3.82 -0.38
CA LEU A 54 -5.44 -2.43 -0.70
C LEU A 54 -3.93 -2.24 -0.65
N VAL A 55 -3.32 -1.85 -1.78
CA VAL A 55 -1.89 -1.52 -1.85
C VAL A 55 -1.71 0.00 -1.79
N CYS A 56 -0.84 0.52 -0.92
CA CYS A 56 -0.65 1.97 -0.87
C CYS A 56 0.75 2.45 -0.49
N THR A 57 1.11 3.66 -0.93
CA THR A 57 2.31 4.35 -0.46
C THR A 57 1.97 5.15 0.78
N ASP A 58 2.48 4.74 1.93
CA ASP A 58 2.32 5.38 3.26
C ASP A 58 0.97 6.07 3.49
N LEU A 59 0.16 5.47 4.35
CA LEU A 59 -1.14 6.05 4.65
C LEU A 59 -0.97 7.42 5.29
N PHE A 60 -1.99 8.24 5.09
CA PHE A 60 -2.40 9.38 5.90
C PHE A 60 -2.67 8.93 7.37
N THR A 61 -1.72 8.24 7.99
CA THR A 61 -1.77 7.52 9.27
C THR A 61 -2.10 8.43 10.46
N ARG A 62 -2.13 9.74 10.23
CA ARG A 62 -2.49 10.73 11.23
C ARG A 62 -3.97 11.11 11.27
N GLY A 63 -4.80 10.67 10.31
CA GLY A 63 -6.19 11.15 10.23
C GLY A 63 -7.27 10.12 9.89
N ILE A 64 -6.90 8.94 9.40
CA ILE A 64 -7.86 7.90 9.03
C ILE A 64 -7.65 6.71 9.97
N ASP A 65 -8.63 6.49 10.83
CA ASP A 65 -8.65 5.37 11.76
C ASP A 65 -8.83 4.04 10.99
N ILE A 66 -7.75 3.25 10.90
CA ILE A 66 -7.67 1.98 10.16
C ILE A 66 -8.15 0.79 11.02
N GLN A 67 -8.88 1.04 12.11
CA GLN A 67 -9.35 0.03 13.07
C GLN A 67 -10.09 -1.20 12.50
N ALA A 68 -10.53 -1.16 11.24
CA ALA A 68 -11.26 -2.25 10.59
C ALA A 68 -10.39 -3.30 9.85
N VAL A 69 -9.07 -3.10 9.73
CA VAL A 69 -8.24 -3.97 8.87
C VAL A 69 -7.60 -5.09 9.69
N ASN A 70 -7.80 -6.34 9.25
CA ASN A 70 -7.32 -7.52 9.96
C ASN A 70 -5.81 -7.76 9.79
N VAL A 71 -5.23 -7.33 8.67
CA VAL A 71 -3.84 -7.63 8.32
C VAL A 71 -3.18 -6.41 7.70
N VAL A 72 -2.02 -6.04 8.24
CA VAL A 72 -1.15 -5.00 7.69
C VAL A 72 0.17 -5.64 7.26
N ILE A 73 0.56 -5.43 6.01
CA ILE A 73 1.79 -5.97 5.42
C ILE A 73 2.65 -4.79 4.99
N ASN A 74 3.90 -4.73 5.46
CA ASN A 74 4.89 -3.82 4.87
C ASN A 74 5.66 -4.58 3.78
N PHE A 75 5.39 -4.27 2.51
CA PHE A 75 5.97 -4.97 1.36
C PHE A 75 7.40 -4.53 1.06
N ASP A 76 7.79 -3.35 1.51
CA ASP A 76 9.16 -2.89 1.39
C ASP A 76 9.96 -3.26 2.64
N PHE A 77 10.94 -4.14 2.46
CA PHE A 77 12.01 -4.30 3.44
C PHE A 77 12.75 -2.96 3.55
N PRO A 78 13.09 -2.48 4.77
CA PRO A 78 13.95 -1.33 4.90
C PRO A 78 15.24 -1.61 4.14
N LYS A 79 15.74 -0.63 3.38
CA LYS A 79 17.01 -0.71 2.63
C LYS A 79 18.22 -0.73 3.58
N THR A 80 18.21 -1.54 4.62
CA THR A 80 19.28 -1.62 5.62
C THR A 80 19.68 -3.07 5.85
N ALA A 81 20.35 -3.62 4.85
CA ALA A 81 21.50 -4.49 5.05
C ALA A 81 22.71 -4.11 4.17
N GLU A 82 22.61 -3.13 3.25
CA GLU A 82 23.63 -2.90 2.21
C GLU A 82 24.04 -1.44 1.97
N THR A 83 23.76 -0.51 2.91
CA THR A 83 24.35 0.85 2.88
C THR A 83 25.38 1.06 3.99
N TYR A 84 26.01 -0.03 4.45
CA TYR A 84 27.09 -0.01 5.45
C TYR A 84 28.50 -0.18 4.87
N LEU A 85 28.70 0.08 3.56
CA LEU A 85 30.04 0.12 2.93
C LEU A 85 30.47 1.55 2.59
N HIS A 86 30.13 2.53 3.44
CA HIS A 86 30.87 3.79 3.55
C HIS A 86 31.73 3.74 4.82
N ARG A 87 32.82 2.97 4.76
CA ARG A 87 34.02 3.05 5.62
C ARG A 87 35.10 2.15 5.01
N GLY A 88 35.43 2.42 3.75
CA GLY A 88 36.70 2.05 3.17
C GLY A 88 37.65 3.22 3.38
N TRP A 89 38.72 2.94 4.12
CA TRP A 89 39.94 3.72 4.33
C TRP A 89 40.23 4.84 3.33
#